data_AF-A0A182PZI8-F1
#
_entry.id   AF-A0A182PZI8-F1
#
_cell.length_a   1.000
_cell.length_b   1.000
_cell.length_c   1.000
_cell.angle_alpha   90.00
_cell.angle_beta   90.00
_cell.angle_gamma   90.00
#
_symmetry.space_group_name_H-M   'P 1'
#
loop_
_entity.id
_entity.type
_entity.pdbx_description
1 polymer ?
#
loop_
_entity_poly.entity_id
_entity_poly.type
_entity_poly.pdbx_seq_one_letter_code
_entity_poly.pdbx_strand_id
1 'polypeptide(L)'
;MVGDTEFEPEHLDPNECQTEQLCLFALNNFQRVTGGFPLTPEHVESRSLYHPKRAGIEQGKVQLWIELYETSGPLPQPLDITPHPPKPYELRVIVWNTADVVLNERNIFGTEMSDIYVKCWLQEFTEAQYTDVHYRSLTGEGNFNWRMVFPFRYSPADEMLVVRRRKAFYEQYDTELKYPPVLTVQIWDNDSFSADDFLGTVDLTLTRLSPPARTADVCKLSRSLSLTGSGSGAGERGSFNLFRQRRVRGWFPVHGKNTANIDAVDGQRRHRGISQTGKVELELEILSQEDATRDPVGVGRKPPQLLPEPL
;
A
#
# COMPACT_ATOMS: atom_id res chain seq x y z
N MET A 1 -14.85 -25.79 39.10
CA MET A 1 -13.87 -26.89 39.21
C MET A 1 -13.48 -27.38 37.84
N VAL A 2 -12.18 -27.40 37.55
CA VAL A 2 -11.60 -28.00 36.34
C VAL A 2 -10.64 -29.09 36.82
N GLY A 3 -11.10 -30.34 36.87
CA GLY A 3 -10.38 -31.43 37.54
C GLY A 3 -10.25 -31.28 39.06
N ASP A 4 -9.26 -31.96 39.66
CA ASP A 4 -8.98 -32.00 41.12
C ASP A 4 -8.35 -30.70 41.67
N THR A 5 -8.35 -29.61 40.89
CA THR A 5 -7.78 -28.31 41.29
C THR A 5 -8.85 -27.22 41.19
N GLU A 6 -9.14 -26.56 42.31
CA GLU A 6 -10.00 -25.37 42.33
C GLU A 6 -9.21 -24.17 41.79
N PHE A 7 -9.71 -23.58 40.70
CA PHE A 7 -9.23 -22.32 40.17
C PHE A 7 -10.35 -21.29 40.25
N GLU A 8 -10.08 -20.19 40.94
CA GLU A 8 -10.93 -19.00 40.96
C GLU A 8 -10.58 -18.15 39.74
N PRO A 9 -11.56 -17.75 38.90
CA PRO A 9 -11.30 -16.78 37.83
C PRO A 9 -10.92 -15.44 38.46
N GLU A 10 -9.70 -14.95 38.17
CA GLU A 10 -9.30 -13.60 38.59
C GLU A 10 -10.14 -12.58 37.80
N HIS A 11 -11.14 -12.02 38.49
CA HIS A 11 -12.07 -10.98 38.01
C HIS A 11 -12.93 -11.35 36.79
N LEU A 12 -14.14 -11.85 37.08
CA LEU A 12 -15.25 -11.94 36.12
C LEU A 12 -15.81 -10.53 35.84
N ASP A 13 -15.95 -10.14 34.57
CA ASP A 13 -16.60 -8.87 34.20
C ASP A 13 -18.13 -9.02 34.42
N PRO A 14 -18.75 -8.20 35.28
CA PRO A 14 -20.18 -8.30 35.57
C PRO A 14 -21.09 -7.95 34.38
N ASN A 15 -20.57 -7.38 33.29
CA ASN A 15 -21.34 -7.00 32.11
C ASN A 15 -21.47 -8.09 31.04
N GLU A 16 -20.76 -9.22 31.16
CA GLU A 16 -20.88 -10.33 30.20
C GLU A 16 -21.48 -11.59 30.83
N CYS A 17 -21.83 -12.57 29.98
CA CYS A 17 -22.41 -13.82 30.41
C CYS A 17 -21.40 -14.65 31.21
N GLN A 18 -21.70 -14.91 32.49
CA GLN A 18 -20.86 -15.70 33.38
C GLN A 18 -20.54 -17.10 32.83
N THR A 19 -21.49 -17.73 32.12
CA THR A 19 -21.28 -19.04 31.49
C THR A 19 -20.23 -18.96 30.38
N GLU A 20 -20.25 -17.92 29.55
CA GLU A 20 -19.27 -17.74 28.47
C GLU A 20 -17.87 -17.48 29.01
N GLN A 21 -17.75 -16.64 30.05
CA GLN A 21 -16.48 -16.37 30.71
C GLN A 21 -15.87 -17.65 31.33
N LEU A 22 -16.68 -18.47 31.98
CA LEU A 22 -16.24 -19.76 32.54
C LEU A 22 -15.86 -20.76 31.44
N CYS A 23 -16.60 -20.81 30.34
CA CYS A 23 -16.28 -21.63 29.18
C CYS A 23 -14.95 -21.21 28.52
N LEU A 24 -14.73 -19.92 28.33
CA LEU A 24 -13.49 -19.38 27.77
C LEU A 24 -12.30 -19.64 28.70
N PHE A 25 -12.48 -19.48 30.01
CA PHE A 25 -11.47 -19.82 31.00
C PHE A 25 -11.10 -21.31 30.95
N ALA A 26 -12.10 -22.20 30.85
CA ALA A 26 -11.87 -23.63 30.70
C ALA A 26 -11.17 -23.97 29.37
N LEU A 27 -11.52 -23.30 28.28
CA LEU A 27 -10.90 -23.47 26.95
C LEU A 27 -9.41 -23.07 26.98
N ASN A 28 -9.09 -21.90 27.53
CA ASN A 28 -7.71 -21.41 27.65
C ASN A 28 -6.85 -22.29 28.57
N ASN A 29 -7.48 -23.02 29.48
CA ASN A 29 -6.82 -23.92 30.43
C ASN A 29 -7.10 -25.39 30.13
N PHE A 30 -7.52 -25.73 28.91
CA PHE A 30 -8.06 -27.07 28.61
C PHE A 30 -7.05 -28.19 28.88
N GLN A 31 -5.75 -27.94 28.68
CA GLN A 31 -4.65 -28.85 29.03
C GLN A 31 -4.58 -29.23 30.52
N ARG A 32 -5.24 -28.46 31.40
CA ARG A 32 -5.28 -28.66 32.86
C ARG A 32 -6.56 -29.38 33.30
N VAL A 33 -7.53 -29.58 32.41
CA VAL A 33 -8.74 -30.37 32.66
C VAL A 33 -8.36 -31.85 32.73
N THR A 34 -9.03 -32.64 33.57
CA THR A 34 -8.84 -34.10 33.62
C THR A 34 -9.14 -34.74 32.25
N GLY A 35 -8.14 -35.33 31.61
CA GLY A 35 -8.24 -35.86 30.23
C GLY A 35 -8.07 -34.82 29.12
N GLY A 36 -7.77 -33.56 29.48
CA GLY A 36 -7.48 -32.49 28.55
C GLY A 36 -6.11 -32.63 27.89
N PHE A 37 -5.92 -31.92 26.79
CA PHE A 37 -4.69 -31.88 26.01
C PHE A 37 -4.40 -30.44 25.57
N PRO A 38 -3.15 -30.12 25.16
CA PRO A 38 -2.82 -28.79 24.65
C PRO A 38 -3.66 -28.48 23.41
N LEU A 39 -4.56 -27.51 23.51
CA LEU A 39 -5.27 -26.98 22.36
C LEU A 39 -4.34 -26.04 21.61
N THR A 40 -4.36 -26.11 20.27
CA THR A 40 -3.69 -25.10 19.45
C THR A 40 -4.37 -23.75 19.70
N PRO A 41 -3.62 -22.67 19.97
CA PRO A 41 -4.20 -21.34 20.24
C PRO A 41 -5.02 -20.78 19.07
N GLU A 42 -4.71 -21.25 17.86
CA GLU A 42 -5.41 -20.94 16.63
C GLU A 42 -6.05 -22.24 16.10
N HIS A 43 -7.20 -22.13 15.43
CA HIS A 43 -7.93 -23.23 14.79
C HIS A 43 -7.19 -23.90 13.61
N VAL A 44 -5.87 -23.72 13.55
CA VAL A 44 -4.97 -24.15 12.48
C VAL A 44 -3.95 -25.12 13.06
N GLU A 45 -4.16 -26.42 12.83
CA GLU A 45 -3.18 -27.45 13.15
C GLU A 45 -2.05 -27.42 12.10
N SER A 46 -0.81 -27.28 12.53
CA SER A 46 0.36 -27.29 11.64
C SER A 46 1.17 -28.57 11.83
N ARG A 47 1.35 -29.37 10.76
CA ARG A 47 2.15 -30.60 10.76
C ARG A 47 3.39 -30.43 9.88
N SER A 48 4.58 -30.65 10.43
CA SER A 48 5.83 -30.63 9.66
C SER A 48 5.93 -31.85 8.73
N LEU A 49 6.37 -31.62 7.50
CA LEU A 49 6.61 -32.65 6.47
C LEU A 49 8.08 -33.05 6.45
N TYR A 50 8.31 -34.37 6.44
CA TYR A 50 9.67 -34.94 6.41
C TYR A 50 9.81 -35.94 5.26
N HIS A 51 10.95 -35.91 4.57
CA HIS A 51 11.27 -36.94 3.59
C HIS A 51 11.70 -38.23 4.30
N PRO A 52 11.20 -39.41 3.92
CA PRO A 52 11.66 -40.68 4.49
C PRO A 52 13.17 -40.90 4.34
N LYS A 53 13.76 -40.46 3.22
CA LYS A 53 15.21 -40.56 2.94
C LYS A 53 16.06 -39.43 3.56
N ARG A 54 15.45 -38.42 4.17
CA ARG A 54 16.12 -37.28 4.84
C ARG A 54 15.43 -36.99 6.17
N ALA A 55 15.30 -38.03 7.00
CA ALA A 55 14.73 -37.90 8.33
C ALA A 55 15.52 -36.86 9.15
N GLY A 56 14.81 -36.01 9.88
CA GLY A 56 15.39 -34.94 10.70
C GLY A 56 15.49 -33.57 10.04
N ILE A 57 15.23 -33.43 8.74
CA ILE A 57 15.15 -32.13 8.05
C ILE A 57 13.70 -31.88 7.63
N GLU A 58 13.08 -30.85 8.21
CA GLU A 58 11.76 -30.38 7.80
C GLU A 58 11.82 -29.84 6.36
N GLN A 59 10.87 -30.27 5.51
CA GLN A 59 10.79 -29.89 4.10
C GLN A 59 9.58 -29.03 3.76
N GLY A 60 8.78 -28.70 4.75
CA GLY A 60 7.56 -27.93 4.61
C GLY A 60 6.63 -28.20 5.77
N LYS A 61 5.46 -27.56 5.74
CA LYS A 61 4.39 -27.75 6.71
C LYS A 61 3.05 -27.89 6.00
N VAL A 62 2.17 -28.71 6.54
CA VAL A 62 0.74 -28.73 6.19
C VAL A 62 0.01 -27.97 7.29
N GLN A 63 -0.80 -26.99 6.90
CA GLN A 63 -1.69 -26.26 7.80
C GLN A 63 -3.12 -26.75 7.55
N LEU A 64 -3.82 -27.10 8.62
CA LEU A 64 -5.13 -27.75 8.59
C LEU A 64 -6.10 -26.93 9.43
N TRP A 65 -7.25 -26.59 8.86
CA TRP A 65 -8.41 -26.15 9.62
C TRP A 65 -9.33 -27.36 9.79
N ILE A 66 -9.61 -27.77 11.03
CA ILE A 66 -10.41 -28.96 11.32
C ILE A 66 -11.72 -28.53 11.97
N GLU A 67 -12.83 -28.88 11.33
CA GLU A 67 -14.17 -28.74 11.87
C GLU A 67 -14.73 -30.13 12.19
N LEU A 68 -15.25 -30.29 13.41
CA LEU A 68 -15.83 -31.54 13.89
C LEU A 68 -17.36 -31.46 13.81
N TYR A 69 -17.96 -32.42 13.12
CA TYR A 69 -19.41 -32.50 12.92
C TYR A 69 -19.98 -33.76 13.59
N GLU A 70 -21.17 -33.64 14.19
CA GLU A 70 -21.91 -34.80 14.68
C GLU A 70 -22.37 -35.68 13.52
N THR A 71 -22.32 -37.00 13.71
CA THR A 71 -22.65 -37.98 12.66
C THR A 71 -24.14 -37.96 12.29
N SER A 72 -25.00 -37.48 13.19
CA SER A 72 -26.47 -37.41 13.02
C SER A 72 -26.95 -36.15 12.31
N GLY A 73 -26.10 -35.13 12.18
CA GLY A 73 -26.44 -33.87 11.52
C GLY A 73 -26.15 -33.90 10.02
N PRO A 74 -26.76 -33.00 9.22
CA PRO A 74 -26.33 -32.80 7.85
C PRO A 74 -24.88 -32.28 7.84
N LEU A 75 -23.99 -32.99 7.15
CA LEU A 75 -22.63 -32.50 6.89
C LEU A 75 -22.70 -31.27 5.98
N PRO A 76 -21.97 -30.19 6.28
CA PRO A 76 -21.88 -29.06 5.37
C PRO A 76 -21.18 -29.45 4.08
N GLN A 77 -21.49 -28.73 3.01
CA GLN A 77 -20.79 -28.93 1.74
C GLN A 77 -19.32 -28.55 1.90
N PRO A 78 -18.39 -29.30 1.27
CA PRO A 78 -16.99 -28.92 1.25
C PRO A 78 -16.82 -27.47 0.80
N LEU A 79 -16.10 -26.68 1.58
CA LEU A 79 -15.77 -25.30 1.21
C LEU A 79 -14.81 -25.31 0.03
N ASP A 80 -15.16 -24.60 -1.05
CA ASP A 80 -14.22 -24.35 -2.14
C ASP A 80 -13.16 -23.35 -1.67
N ILE A 81 -11.98 -23.87 -1.32
CA ILE A 81 -10.81 -23.09 -0.91
C ILE A 81 -9.92 -22.70 -2.09
N THR A 82 -10.37 -22.90 -3.32
CA THR A 82 -9.61 -22.51 -4.51
C THR A 82 -9.32 -21.01 -4.44
N PRO A 83 -8.03 -20.59 -4.48
CA PRO A 83 -7.70 -19.18 -4.46
C PRO A 83 -8.41 -18.46 -5.60
N HIS A 84 -9.12 -17.39 -5.28
CA HIS A 84 -9.79 -16.59 -6.29
C HIS A 84 -8.72 -16.00 -7.22
N PRO A 85 -8.86 -16.20 -8.56
CA PRO A 85 -7.86 -15.70 -9.48
C PRO A 85 -7.80 -14.17 -9.41
N PRO A 86 -6.61 -13.57 -9.54
CA PRO A 86 -6.47 -12.12 -9.50
C PRO A 86 -7.24 -11.48 -10.65
N LYS A 87 -8.00 -10.44 -10.32
CA LYS A 87 -8.85 -9.74 -11.28
C LYS A 87 -8.10 -8.57 -11.92
N PRO A 88 -8.40 -8.23 -13.18
CA PRO A 88 -7.81 -7.08 -13.85
C PRO A 88 -8.46 -5.76 -13.39
N TYR A 89 -7.63 -4.76 -13.15
CA TYR A 89 -7.99 -3.40 -12.72
C TYR A 89 -7.20 -2.37 -13.53
N GLU A 90 -7.67 -1.13 -13.47
CA GLU A 90 -7.02 0.05 -14.04
C GLU A 90 -6.90 1.12 -12.95
N LEU A 91 -5.70 1.66 -12.76
CA LEU A 91 -5.45 2.85 -11.94
C LEU A 91 -5.27 4.04 -12.88
N ARG A 92 -6.13 5.04 -12.72
CA ARG A 92 -6.01 6.34 -13.38
C ARG A 92 -5.39 7.32 -12.39
N VAL A 93 -4.36 8.01 -12.83
CA VAL A 93 -3.68 9.06 -12.06
C VAL A 93 -3.75 10.33 -12.88
N ILE A 94 -4.30 11.40 -12.34
CA ILE A 94 -4.19 12.74 -12.95
C ILE A 94 -3.25 13.56 -12.08
N VAL A 95 -2.15 14.00 -12.67
CA VAL A 95 -1.26 15.01 -12.10
C VAL A 95 -1.84 16.36 -12.48
N TRP A 96 -2.37 17.07 -11.48
CA TRP A 96 -2.94 18.39 -11.68
C TRP A 96 -1.85 19.45 -11.62
N ASN A 97 -1.24 19.59 -10.44
CA ASN A 97 -0.33 20.68 -10.13
C ASN A 97 0.82 20.22 -9.21
N THR A 98 1.88 21.03 -9.14
CA THR A 98 2.90 21.01 -8.10
C THR A 98 2.96 22.36 -7.39
N ALA A 99 3.40 22.38 -6.13
CA ALA A 99 3.58 23.61 -5.36
C ALA A 99 4.76 23.47 -4.39
N ASP A 100 5.38 24.60 -4.05
CA ASP A 100 6.55 24.71 -3.15
C ASP A 100 7.70 23.75 -3.51
N VAL A 101 7.86 23.43 -4.80
CA VAL A 101 8.98 22.61 -5.28
C VAL A 101 10.28 23.40 -5.13
N VAL A 102 11.31 22.76 -4.58
CA VAL A 102 12.64 23.36 -4.47
C VAL A 102 13.19 23.70 -5.86
N LEU A 103 13.76 24.89 -6.01
CA LEU A 103 14.35 25.37 -7.25
C LEU A 103 15.84 25.03 -7.27
N ASN A 104 16.30 24.36 -8.32
CA ASN A 104 17.69 23.88 -8.41
C ASN A 104 18.54 24.59 -9.48
N GLU A 105 17.94 25.23 -10.49
CA GLU A 105 18.69 25.94 -11.52
C GLU A 105 18.79 27.45 -11.26
N ARG A 106 19.76 28.11 -11.90
CA ARG A 106 19.87 29.57 -12.00
C ARG A 106 19.89 30.01 -13.46
N ASN A 107 19.01 30.92 -13.83
CA ASN A 107 18.96 31.47 -15.18
C ASN A 107 20.17 32.39 -15.48
N ILE A 108 20.28 32.84 -16.74
CA ILE A 108 21.33 33.76 -17.19
C ILE A 108 21.38 35.11 -16.46
N PHE A 109 20.31 35.47 -15.74
CA PHE A 109 20.19 36.66 -14.90
C PHE A 109 20.41 36.37 -13.39
N GLY A 110 20.73 35.13 -13.04
CA GLY A 110 20.96 34.68 -11.66
C GLY A 110 19.69 34.39 -10.85
N THR A 111 18.51 34.39 -11.47
CA THR A 111 17.23 34.03 -10.81
C THR A 111 17.08 32.51 -10.75
N GLU A 112 16.70 31.99 -9.60
CA GLU A 112 16.46 30.55 -9.41
C GLU A 112 15.18 30.12 -10.14
N MET A 113 15.24 28.98 -10.86
CA MET A 113 14.11 28.38 -11.58
C MET A 113 14.27 26.86 -11.69
N SER A 114 13.20 26.17 -12.09
CA SER A 114 13.23 24.75 -12.46
C SER A 114 12.26 24.45 -13.61
N ASP A 115 12.64 23.51 -14.46
CA ASP A 115 11.84 22.93 -15.55
C ASP A 115 11.19 21.62 -15.04
N ILE A 116 10.02 21.72 -14.41
CA ILE A 116 9.47 20.65 -13.58
C ILE A 116 8.74 19.60 -14.43
N TYR A 117 8.98 18.32 -14.17
CA TYR A 117 8.10 17.22 -14.61
C TYR A 117 7.85 16.19 -13.51
N VAL A 118 6.77 15.43 -13.65
CA VAL A 118 6.36 14.39 -12.69
C VAL A 118 6.43 13.01 -13.33
N LYS A 119 7.06 12.08 -12.63
CA LYS A 119 7.22 10.67 -13.00
C LYS A 119 6.43 9.79 -12.04
N CYS A 120 5.58 8.90 -12.55
CA CYS A 120 4.82 7.95 -11.74
C CYS A 120 4.97 6.52 -12.23
N TRP A 121 4.97 5.55 -11.31
CA TRP A 121 4.83 4.12 -11.64
C TRP A 121 4.15 3.37 -10.50
N LEU A 122 3.43 2.31 -10.85
CA LEU A 122 2.74 1.42 -9.91
C LEU A 122 3.61 0.19 -9.67
N GLN A 123 4.42 0.20 -8.61
CA GLN A 123 5.43 -0.84 -8.31
C GLN A 123 6.52 -0.97 -9.40
N GLU A 124 7.70 -1.47 -9.03
CA GLU A 124 8.92 -1.50 -9.87
C GLU A 124 8.81 -2.24 -11.21
N PHE A 125 7.73 -3.00 -11.47
CA PHE A 125 7.56 -3.77 -12.69
C PHE A 125 6.62 -3.11 -13.72
N THR A 126 5.95 -2.00 -13.39
CA THR A 126 5.17 -1.25 -14.39
C THR A 126 6.05 -0.22 -15.09
N GLU A 127 5.76 0.03 -16.36
CA GLU A 127 6.43 1.12 -17.09
C GLU A 127 6.09 2.46 -16.43
N ALA A 128 7.14 3.24 -16.14
CA ALA A 128 6.96 4.59 -15.63
C ALA A 128 6.32 5.48 -16.70
N GLN A 129 5.38 6.33 -16.28
CA GLN A 129 4.76 7.36 -17.10
C GLN A 129 5.19 8.74 -16.60
N TYR A 130 5.24 9.69 -17.52
CA TYR A 130 5.77 11.03 -17.32
C TYR A 130 4.74 12.05 -17.77
N THR A 131 4.70 13.19 -17.10
CA THR A 131 4.03 14.39 -17.61
C THR A 131 4.84 15.00 -18.75
N ASP A 132 4.30 16.05 -19.38
CA ASP A 132 5.14 17.02 -20.06
C ASP A 132 5.92 17.89 -19.05
N VAL A 133 6.80 18.74 -19.56
CA VAL A 133 7.65 19.63 -18.77
C VAL A 133 6.97 20.98 -18.60
N HIS A 134 6.87 21.45 -17.37
CA HIS A 134 6.49 22.82 -17.05
C HIS A 134 7.76 23.68 -17.01
N TYR A 135 7.97 24.48 -18.05
CA TYR A 135 9.18 25.27 -18.21
C TYR A 135 9.22 26.52 -17.32
N ARG A 136 10.38 26.79 -16.73
CA ARG A 136 10.75 28.03 -16.04
C ARG A 136 9.85 28.37 -14.86
N SER A 137 9.60 27.40 -13.99
CA SER A 137 8.94 27.66 -12.71
C SER A 137 9.81 28.58 -11.85
N LEU A 138 9.27 29.75 -11.49
CA LEU A 138 9.95 30.75 -10.63
C LEU A 138 9.54 30.63 -9.15
N THR A 139 8.45 29.92 -8.87
CA THR A 139 7.83 29.82 -7.55
C THR A 139 7.81 28.39 -7.01
N GLY A 140 8.26 27.41 -7.80
CA GLY A 140 8.11 25.99 -7.48
C GLY A 140 6.72 25.44 -7.79
N GLU A 141 5.90 26.21 -8.52
CA GLU A 141 4.60 25.80 -9.03
C GLU A 141 4.72 25.20 -10.44
N GLY A 142 3.88 24.22 -10.74
CA GLY A 142 3.82 23.61 -12.07
C GLY A 142 2.41 23.13 -12.35
N ASN A 143 1.93 23.34 -13.58
CA ASN A 143 0.56 23.01 -14.00
C ASN A 143 0.62 22.00 -15.15
N PHE A 144 -0.06 20.86 -15.01
CA PHE A 144 0.08 19.74 -15.95
C PHE A 144 -1.25 19.26 -16.53
N ASN A 145 -2.29 19.09 -15.72
CA ASN A 145 -3.54 18.44 -16.14
C ASN A 145 -3.30 17.15 -16.96
N TRP A 146 -2.46 16.26 -16.44
CA TRP A 146 -1.93 15.13 -17.21
C TRP A 146 -2.38 13.78 -16.65
N ARG A 147 -3.04 12.97 -17.48
CA ARG A 147 -3.53 11.65 -17.09
C ARG A 147 -2.55 10.53 -17.42
N MET A 148 -2.33 9.64 -16.47
CA MET A 148 -1.58 8.39 -16.61
C MET A 148 -2.52 7.22 -16.32
N VAL A 149 -2.34 6.12 -17.04
CA VAL A 149 -3.24 4.95 -16.95
C VAL A 149 -2.41 3.69 -16.76
N PHE A 150 -2.59 3.00 -15.63
CA PHE A 150 -1.83 1.81 -15.26
C PHE A 150 -2.76 0.59 -15.18
N PRO A 151 -2.73 -0.34 -16.15
CA PRO A 151 -3.43 -1.62 -16.04
C PRO A 151 -2.66 -2.58 -15.12
N PHE A 152 -3.36 -3.30 -14.25
CA PHE A 152 -2.74 -4.26 -13.34
C PHE A 152 -3.69 -5.41 -12.98
N ARG A 153 -3.16 -6.45 -12.31
CA ARG A 153 -3.94 -7.54 -11.71
C ARG A 153 -3.85 -7.47 -10.20
N TYR A 154 -4.96 -7.72 -9.53
CA TYR A 154 -5.07 -7.58 -8.07
C TYR A 154 -5.87 -8.75 -7.48
N SER A 155 -5.38 -9.28 -6.36
CA SER A 155 -6.10 -10.23 -5.51
C SER A 155 -6.70 -9.49 -4.33
N PRO A 156 -8.04 -9.30 -4.27
CA PRO A 156 -8.69 -8.67 -3.12
C PRO A 156 -8.55 -9.48 -1.83
N ALA A 157 -8.37 -10.80 -1.93
CA ALA A 157 -8.20 -11.68 -0.77
C ALA A 157 -6.84 -11.47 -0.09
N ASP A 158 -5.79 -11.27 -0.90
CA ASP A 158 -4.44 -11.03 -0.39
C ASP A 158 -4.13 -9.54 -0.20
N GLU A 159 -4.98 -8.67 -0.73
CA GLU A 159 -4.74 -7.23 -0.90
C GLU A 159 -3.44 -6.90 -1.68
N MET A 160 -3.05 -7.75 -2.63
CA MET A 160 -1.79 -7.66 -3.38
C MET A 160 -2.00 -7.53 -4.89
N LEU A 161 -1.11 -6.79 -5.56
CA LEU A 161 -0.88 -6.91 -6.99
C LEU A 161 -0.32 -8.29 -7.32
N VAL A 162 -0.74 -8.86 -8.44
CA VAL A 162 -0.27 -10.17 -8.90
C VAL A 162 0.36 -10.06 -10.28
N VAL A 163 1.64 -10.41 -10.36
CA VAL A 163 2.40 -10.46 -11.62
C VAL A 163 2.67 -11.90 -11.96
N ARG A 164 2.24 -12.33 -13.14
CA ARG A 164 2.58 -13.65 -13.68
C ARG A 164 3.89 -13.56 -14.44
N ARG A 165 4.94 -14.18 -13.89
CA ARG A 165 6.20 -14.39 -14.57
C ARG A 165 6.13 -15.69 -15.35
N ARG A 166 6.28 -15.58 -16.67
CA ARG A 166 6.41 -16.75 -17.54
C ARG A 166 7.65 -17.55 -17.15
N LYS A 167 7.50 -18.87 -17.13
CA LYS A 167 8.58 -19.80 -16.84
C LYS A 167 9.78 -19.56 -17.76
N ALA A 168 10.96 -19.58 -17.17
CA ALA A 168 12.20 -19.71 -17.94
C ALA A 168 12.28 -21.10 -18.60
N PHE A 169 13.20 -21.28 -19.56
CA PHE A 169 13.30 -22.54 -20.30
C PHE A 169 13.62 -23.78 -19.42
N TYR A 170 14.17 -23.55 -18.23
CA TYR A 170 14.52 -24.59 -17.24
C TYR A 170 13.49 -24.71 -16.10
N GLU A 171 12.45 -23.88 -16.07
CA GLU A 171 11.39 -23.93 -15.05
C GLU A 171 10.20 -24.73 -15.56
N GLN A 172 9.62 -25.56 -14.69
CA GLN A 172 8.49 -26.43 -15.07
C GLN A 172 7.16 -25.66 -15.10
N TYR A 173 7.03 -24.63 -14.26
CA TYR A 173 5.78 -23.90 -14.02
C TYR A 173 5.99 -22.38 -14.09
N ASP A 174 4.96 -21.65 -14.54
CA ASP A 174 4.91 -20.20 -14.39
C ASP A 174 4.87 -19.84 -12.90
N THR A 175 5.41 -18.67 -12.55
CA THR A 175 5.41 -18.19 -11.16
C THR A 175 4.52 -16.95 -11.04
N GLU A 176 3.77 -16.87 -9.94
CA GLU A 176 3.01 -15.69 -9.57
C GLU A 176 3.71 -14.98 -8.42
N LEU A 177 4.00 -13.70 -8.63
CA LEU A 177 4.64 -12.83 -7.65
C LEU A 177 3.60 -11.86 -7.12
N LYS A 178 3.53 -11.72 -5.80
CA LYS A 178 2.60 -10.84 -5.09
C LYS A 178 3.35 -9.63 -4.55
N TYR A 179 2.82 -8.44 -4.80
CA TYR A 179 3.42 -7.18 -4.35
C TYR A 179 2.37 -6.24 -3.74
N PRO A 180 2.71 -5.44 -2.73
CA PRO A 180 1.79 -4.41 -2.26
C PRO A 180 1.51 -3.38 -3.37
N PRO A 181 0.28 -2.86 -3.48
CA PRO A 181 -0.05 -1.85 -4.48
C PRO A 181 0.47 -0.48 -4.04
N VAL A 182 1.71 -0.16 -4.42
CA VAL A 182 2.36 1.12 -4.11
C VAL A 182 2.54 1.93 -5.41
N LEU A 183 1.93 3.12 -5.45
CA LEU A 183 2.18 4.11 -6.49
C LEU A 183 3.32 5.02 -6.02
N THR A 184 4.44 5.01 -6.74
CA THR A 184 5.54 5.95 -6.48
C THR A 184 5.39 7.15 -7.42
N VAL A 185 5.50 8.34 -6.86
CA VAL A 185 5.43 9.62 -7.58
C VAL A 185 6.69 10.41 -7.27
N GLN A 186 7.37 10.86 -8.32
CA GLN A 186 8.59 11.65 -8.23
C GLN A 186 8.46 12.96 -9.00
N ILE A 187 9.10 14.00 -8.47
CA ILE A 187 9.25 15.31 -9.11
C ILE A 187 10.72 15.48 -9.50
N TRP A 188 10.95 15.93 -10.72
CA TRP A 188 12.26 16.07 -11.35
C TRP A 188 12.40 17.44 -12.02
N ASP A 189 13.64 17.91 -12.12
CA ASP A 189 14.06 19.07 -12.92
C ASP A 189 14.61 18.57 -14.27
N ASN A 190 14.11 19.10 -15.37
CA ASN A 190 14.53 18.73 -16.71
C ASN A 190 15.67 19.64 -17.19
N ASP A 191 16.89 19.16 -17.06
CA ASP A 191 18.08 19.90 -17.46
C ASP A 191 18.36 19.75 -18.96
N SER A 192 18.60 20.87 -19.65
CA SER A 192 18.90 20.82 -21.09
C SER A 192 20.31 20.34 -21.43
N PHE A 193 21.26 20.43 -20.49
CA PHE A 193 22.70 20.20 -20.73
C PHE A 193 23.36 19.24 -19.72
N SER A 194 22.61 18.74 -18.74
CA SER A 194 23.03 17.81 -17.68
C SER A 194 22.03 16.67 -17.52
N ALA A 195 22.30 15.76 -16.58
CA ALA A 195 21.30 14.78 -16.18
C ALA A 195 20.27 15.44 -15.26
N ASP A 196 19.00 15.13 -15.48
CA ASP A 196 17.87 15.62 -14.68
C ASP A 196 18.08 15.47 -13.17
N ASP A 197 17.73 16.51 -12.42
CA ASP A 197 17.86 16.55 -10.97
C ASP A 197 16.61 16.00 -10.28
N PHE A 198 16.82 15.11 -9.31
CA PHE A 198 15.75 14.59 -8.47
C PHE A 198 15.35 15.62 -7.40
N LEU A 199 14.09 16.06 -7.43
CA LEU A 199 13.58 17.08 -6.49
C LEU A 199 12.83 16.46 -5.31
N GLY A 200 12.07 15.37 -5.52
CA GLY A 200 11.35 14.73 -4.42
C GLY A 200 10.58 13.48 -4.83
N THR A 201 10.15 12.70 -3.83
CA THR A 201 9.36 11.48 -4.00
C THR A 201 8.28 11.35 -2.93
N VAL A 202 7.21 10.63 -3.26
CA VAL A 202 6.23 10.11 -2.31
C VAL A 202 5.77 8.72 -2.76
N ASP A 203 5.65 7.80 -1.80
CA ASP A 203 5.14 6.44 -2.02
C ASP A 203 3.74 6.31 -1.42
N LEU A 204 2.76 5.98 -2.26
CA LEU A 204 1.35 5.91 -1.89
C LEU A 204 0.90 4.45 -1.87
N THR A 205 0.74 3.89 -0.68
CA THR A 205 0.17 2.55 -0.51
C THR A 205 -1.34 2.60 -0.72
N LEU A 206 -1.83 2.08 -1.84
CA LEU A 206 -3.23 2.26 -2.27
C LEU A 206 -4.25 1.54 -1.35
N THR A 207 -3.83 0.52 -0.61
CA THR A 207 -4.68 -0.17 0.38
C THR A 207 -4.76 0.55 1.73
N ARG A 208 -3.81 1.45 2.02
CA ARG A 208 -3.69 2.19 3.29
C ARG A 208 -3.28 3.64 3.02
N LEU A 209 -4.03 4.31 2.16
CA LEU A 209 -3.73 5.66 1.73
C LEU A 209 -4.10 6.66 2.82
N SER A 210 -3.21 7.60 3.12
CA SER A 210 -3.55 8.71 4.01
C SER A 210 -4.44 9.72 3.28
N PRO A 211 -5.44 10.34 3.92
CA PRO A 211 -6.26 11.39 3.31
C PRO A 211 -5.38 12.53 2.80
N PRO A 212 -5.48 12.92 1.53
CA PRO A 212 -4.71 14.04 1.03
C PRO A 212 -5.22 15.37 1.61
N ALA A 213 -4.34 16.36 1.62
CA ALA A 213 -4.71 17.71 1.99
C ALA A 213 -5.61 18.35 0.91
N ARG A 214 -6.58 19.16 1.32
CA ARG A 214 -7.50 19.82 0.39
C ARG A 214 -6.85 20.98 -0.38
N THR A 215 -5.84 21.61 0.22
CA THR A 215 -5.09 22.73 -0.37
C THR A 215 -3.59 22.53 -0.15
N ALA A 216 -2.77 23.18 -0.98
CA ALA A 216 -1.32 23.13 -0.84
C ALA A 216 -0.86 23.65 0.54
N ASP A 217 -1.44 24.73 1.07
CA ASP A 217 -1.00 25.36 2.33
C ASP A 217 -1.06 24.44 3.56
N VAL A 218 -2.10 23.61 3.63
CA VAL A 218 -2.29 22.67 4.74
C VAL A 218 -1.61 21.32 4.51
N CYS A 219 -1.05 21.11 3.31
CA CYS A 219 -0.29 19.92 2.97
C CYS A 219 1.09 19.95 3.64
N LYS A 220 1.27 19.11 4.66
CA LYS A 220 2.52 18.99 5.40
C LYS A 220 2.94 17.54 5.50
N LEU A 221 4.24 17.30 5.41
CA LEU A 221 4.84 15.98 5.63
C LEU A 221 4.54 15.50 7.06
N SER A 222 3.60 14.57 7.18
CA SER A 222 3.24 13.94 8.45
C SER A 222 4.28 12.90 8.84
N ARG A 223 4.53 12.77 10.16
CA ARG A 223 5.40 11.74 10.74
C ARG A 223 4.96 10.31 10.36
N SER A 224 3.68 10.12 10.00
CA SER A 224 3.12 8.84 9.53
C SER A 224 3.41 8.51 8.06
N LEU A 225 3.82 9.48 7.24
CA LEU A 225 4.25 9.26 5.85
C LEU A 225 5.73 8.85 5.76
N SER A 226 6.37 8.60 6.92
CA SER A 226 7.78 8.21 6.99
C SER A 226 7.97 6.77 6.52
N LEU A 227 8.39 6.65 5.26
CA LEU A 227 9.48 5.80 4.76
C LEU A 227 9.46 4.31 5.18
N THR A 228 9.24 3.47 4.16
CA THR A 228 9.32 2.00 4.18
C THR A 228 8.09 1.34 4.80
N GLY A 229 7.43 0.47 4.02
CA GLY A 229 6.21 -0.24 4.39
C GLY A 229 6.37 -1.29 5.51
N SER A 230 7.02 -0.95 6.61
CA SER A 230 7.13 -1.82 7.78
C SER A 230 7.31 -0.97 9.04
N GLY A 231 6.31 -0.96 9.92
CA GLY A 231 6.37 -0.21 11.18
C GLY A 231 5.02 0.02 11.83
N SER A 232 4.59 -0.96 12.60
CA SER A 232 3.53 -0.97 13.60
C SER A 232 3.45 0.32 14.44
N GLY A 233 2.24 0.80 14.74
CA GLY A 233 1.95 1.36 16.07
C GLY A 233 1.69 2.85 16.27
N ALA A 234 1.34 3.66 15.25
CA ALA A 234 0.91 5.05 15.52
C ALA A 234 -0.20 5.54 14.58
N GLY A 235 -1.46 5.22 14.93
CA GLY A 235 -2.64 5.99 14.55
C GLY A 235 -3.43 5.50 13.33
N GLU A 236 -4.17 4.40 13.49
CA GLU A 236 -5.27 3.92 12.63
C GLU A 236 -6.41 4.93 12.35
N ARG A 237 -6.30 6.19 12.78
CA ARG A 237 -7.37 7.19 12.59
C ARG A 237 -7.16 7.96 11.29
N GLY A 238 -7.43 7.31 10.16
CA GLY A 238 -7.74 8.03 8.93
C GLY A 238 -7.24 7.44 7.62
N SER A 239 -6.39 6.41 7.63
CA SER A 239 -6.04 5.75 6.36
C SER A 239 -7.24 5.00 5.79
N PHE A 240 -7.33 4.95 4.47
CA PHE A 240 -8.43 4.27 3.77
C PHE A 240 -7.91 3.45 2.59
N ASN A 241 -8.72 2.49 2.17
CA ASN A 241 -8.40 1.60 1.06
C ASN A 241 -9.03 2.15 -0.23
N LEU A 242 -8.20 2.56 -1.20
CA LEU A 242 -8.64 3.14 -2.48
C LEU A 242 -9.41 2.13 -3.35
N PHE A 243 -9.23 0.81 -3.13
CA PHE A 243 -10.04 -0.21 -3.81
C PHE A 243 -11.49 -0.24 -3.31
N ARG A 244 -11.73 0.25 -2.08
CA ARG A 244 -13.09 0.41 -1.51
C ARG A 244 -13.64 1.79 -1.81
N GLN A 245 -12.83 2.82 -1.58
CA GLN A 245 -13.14 4.21 -1.92
C GLN A 245 -12.48 4.54 -3.26
N ARG A 246 -13.16 4.21 -4.36
CA ARG A 246 -12.61 4.16 -5.72
C ARG A 246 -11.86 5.39 -6.21
N ARG A 247 -12.12 6.59 -5.64
CA ARG A 247 -11.53 7.85 -6.10
C ARG A 247 -11.14 8.75 -4.94
N VAL A 248 -10.03 9.46 -5.10
CA VAL A 248 -9.58 10.52 -4.19
C VAL A 248 -8.84 11.60 -4.97
N ARG A 249 -8.97 12.86 -4.52
CA ARG A 249 -8.18 13.98 -5.02
C ARG A 249 -7.62 14.81 -3.87
N GLY A 250 -6.40 15.29 -4.03
CA GLY A 250 -5.84 16.33 -3.19
C GLY A 250 -4.31 16.37 -3.24
N TRP A 251 -3.74 17.08 -2.27
CA TRP A 251 -2.32 17.36 -2.18
C TRP A 251 -1.58 16.34 -1.31
N PHE A 252 -0.45 15.88 -1.84
CA PHE A 252 0.48 14.98 -1.18
C PHE A 252 1.85 15.66 -1.04
N PRO A 253 2.48 15.63 0.15
CA PRO A 253 3.81 16.19 0.34
C PRO A 253 4.84 15.24 -0.26
N VAL A 254 5.79 15.77 -1.03
CA VAL A 254 6.96 15.00 -1.49
C VAL A 254 8.17 15.31 -0.62
N HIS A 255 9.06 14.33 -0.52
CA HIS A 255 10.26 14.45 0.29
C HIS A 255 11.53 14.15 -0.52
N GLY A 256 12.61 14.83 -0.20
CA GLY A 256 13.89 14.71 -0.89
C GLY A 256 15.07 14.86 0.06
N LYS A 257 16.28 14.69 -0.48
CA LYS A 257 17.51 14.98 0.26
C LYS A 257 17.74 16.49 0.18
N ASN A 258 17.97 17.11 1.33
CA ASN A 258 18.24 18.54 1.38
C ASN A 258 19.67 18.82 0.88
N THR A 259 19.81 19.48 -0.27
CA THR A 259 21.11 19.92 -0.82
C THR A 259 21.35 21.42 -0.71
N ALA A 260 20.34 22.22 -0.35
CA ALA A 260 20.45 23.68 -0.29
C ALA A 260 20.55 24.20 1.16
N ASN A 261 21.53 25.08 1.37
CA ASN A 261 21.74 25.88 2.58
C ASN A 261 20.62 26.92 2.76
N ILE A 262 19.40 26.48 3.09
CA ILE A 262 18.33 27.39 3.51
C ILE A 262 18.31 27.44 5.04
N ASP A 263 18.38 28.67 5.53
CA ASP A 263 18.67 29.05 6.90
C ASP A 263 17.90 28.27 7.96
N ALA A 264 18.66 27.87 8.98
CA ALA A 264 18.23 27.20 10.18
C ALA A 264 17.40 28.12 11.10
N VAL A 265 16.22 28.56 10.66
CA VAL A 265 15.30 29.35 11.48
C VAL A 265 14.17 28.51 12.10
N ASP A 266 13.91 27.30 11.60
CA ASP A 266 12.84 26.45 12.15
C ASP A 266 13.36 25.06 12.57
N GLY A 267 13.88 25.00 13.80
CA GLY A 267 14.58 23.86 14.42
C GLY A 267 13.75 22.58 14.65
N GLN A 268 12.57 22.43 14.05
CA GLN A 268 11.69 21.28 14.24
C GLN A 268 11.75 20.21 13.15
N ARG A 269 12.50 20.41 12.06
CA ARG A 269 12.49 19.51 10.88
C ARG A 269 13.75 18.67 10.69
N ARG A 270 14.40 18.22 11.78
CA ARG A 270 15.51 17.26 11.68
C ARG A 270 15.09 15.90 12.23
N HIS A 271 14.54 15.06 11.35
CA HIS A 271 14.66 13.62 11.52
C HIS A 271 15.18 13.00 10.21
N ARG A 272 16.32 12.30 10.29
CA ARG A 272 16.96 11.51 9.20
C ARG A 272 17.39 12.22 7.90
N GLY A 273 17.49 13.56 7.86
CA GLY A 273 18.03 14.28 6.69
C GLY A 273 17.10 14.29 5.47
N ILE A 274 15.82 13.99 5.68
CA ILE A 274 14.77 14.04 4.66
C ILE A 274 13.86 15.22 5.00
N SER A 275 13.71 16.16 4.07
CA SER A 275 12.85 17.33 4.20
C SER A 275 11.75 17.29 3.15
N GLN A 276 10.64 17.98 3.43
CA GLN A 276 9.64 18.24 2.41
C GLN A 276 10.28 19.16 1.36
N THR A 277 10.33 18.70 0.11
CA THR A 277 10.96 19.41 -1.02
C THR A 277 9.96 19.85 -2.09
N GLY A 278 8.67 19.60 -1.85
CA GLY A 278 7.58 20.00 -2.73
C GLY A 278 6.26 19.38 -2.31
N LYS A 279 5.23 19.65 -3.10
CA LYS A 279 3.88 19.09 -2.99
C LYS A 279 3.37 18.78 -4.39
N VAL A 280 2.56 17.74 -4.52
CA VAL A 280 1.92 17.35 -5.77
C VAL A 280 0.42 17.17 -5.55
N GLU A 281 -0.41 17.76 -6.41
CA GLU A 281 -1.85 17.53 -6.45
C GLU A 281 -2.15 16.37 -7.40
N LEU A 282 -2.72 15.31 -6.84
CA LEU A 282 -3.07 14.10 -7.57
C LEU A 282 -4.55 13.83 -7.45
N GLU A 283 -5.10 13.26 -8.51
CA GLU A 283 -6.38 12.56 -8.47
C GLU A 283 -6.15 11.10 -8.86
N LEU A 284 -6.54 10.19 -7.98
CA LEU A 284 -6.37 8.75 -8.14
C LEU A 284 -7.74 8.09 -8.25
N GLU A 285 -7.92 7.22 -9.23
CA GLU A 285 -9.13 6.43 -9.41
C GLU A 285 -8.80 4.97 -9.75
N ILE A 286 -9.39 4.02 -9.01
CA ILE A 286 -9.28 2.58 -9.28
C ILE A 286 -10.60 2.06 -9.86
N LEU A 287 -10.50 1.38 -10.99
CA LEU A 287 -11.63 0.79 -11.70
C LEU A 287 -11.37 -0.70 -11.94
N SER A 288 -12.43 -1.50 -11.91
CA SER A 288 -12.37 -2.84 -12.51
C SER A 288 -12.15 -2.70 -14.02
N GLN A 289 -11.60 -3.74 -14.66
CA GLN A 289 -11.48 -3.72 -16.12
C GLN A 289 -12.82 -3.50 -16.84
N GLU A 290 -13.91 -4.03 -16.28
CA GLU A 290 -15.26 -3.84 -16.83
C GLU A 290 -15.68 -2.37 -16.81
N ASP A 291 -15.48 -1.69 -15.68
CA ASP A 291 -15.80 -0.26 -15.53
C ASP A 291 -14.89 0.60 -16.41
N ALA A 292 -13.59 0.29 -16.47
CA ALA A 292 -12.64 1.00 -17.33
C ALA A 292 -12.98 0.88 -18.82
N THR A 293 -13.48 -0.28 -19.26
CA THR A 293 -13.91 -0.51 -20.65
C THR A 293 -15.18 0.26 -20.99
N ARG A 294 -16.09 0.43 -20.01
CA ARG A 294 -17.33 1.20 -20.19
C ARG A 294 -17.10 2.70 -20.21
N ASP A 295 -16.06 3.16 -19.54
CA ASP A 295 -15.71 4.57 -19.44
C ASP A 295 -14.26 4.82 -19.89
N PRO A 296 -13.94 4.74 -21.19
CA PRO A 296 -12.57 4.82 -21.65
C PRO A 296 -11.99 6.24 -21.49
N VAL A 297 -10.67 6.31 -21.24
CA VAL A 297 -9.92 7.56 -21.12
C VAL A 297 -8.65 7.56 -21.97
N GLY A 298 -8.22 8.73 -22.45
CA GLY A 298 -6.93 8.88 -23.14
C GLY A 298 -5.76 9.20 -22.21
N VAL A 299 -4.53 8.94 -22.62
CA VAL A 299 -3.32 9.32 -21.86
C VAL A 299 -2.95 10.79 -22.10
N GLY A 300 -2.41 11.44 -21.08
CA GLY A 300 -2.13 12.88 -21.04
C GLY A 300 -3.43 13.67 -21.13
N ARG A 301 -3.47 14.62 -22.06
CA ARG A 301 -4.67 15.43 -22.35
C ARG A 301 -5.51 14.88 -23.50
N LYS A 302 -5.14 13.73 -24.06
CA LYS A 302 -5.76 13.17 -25.27
C LYS A 302 -7.17 12.61 -24.99
N PRO A 303 -8.06 12.57 -26.00
CA PRO A 303 -9.35 11.89 -25.90
C PRO A 303 -9.17 10.36 -25.79
N PRO A 304 -10.19 9.62 -25.32
CA PRO A 304 -11.48 10.08 -24.81
C PRO A 304 -11.38 10.80 -23.44
N GLN A 305 -12.41 11.56 -23.08
CA GLN A 305 -12.44 12.49 -21.93
C GLN A 305 -11.23 13.44 -21.89
N LEU A 306 -11.21 14.42 -22.80
CA LEU A 306 -10.15 15.43 -22.85
C LEU A 306 -9.98 16.15 -21.52
N LEU A 307 -8.74 16.26 -21.06
CA LEU A 307 -8.39 17.17 -19.97
C LEU A 307 -8.10 18.56 -20.54
N PRO A 308 -8.46 19.64 -19.81
CA PRO A 308 -8.15 20.99 -20.25
C PRO A 308 -6.63 21.22 -20.28
N GLU A 309 -6.16 22.09 -21.16
CA GLU A 309 -4.78 22.57 -21.10
C GLU A 309 -4.51 23.25 -19.75
N PRO A 310 -3.28 23.14 -19.21
CA PRO A 310 -2.90 23.83 -18.00
C PRO A 310 -2.98 25.34 -18.19
N LEU A 311 -3.34 26.05 -17.11
CA LEU A 311 -3.38 27.50 -17.04
C LEU A 311 -1.98 28.09 -16.91
#